data_AF-A0A0Q5FMM8-F1
#
_entry.id   AF-A0A0Q5FMM8-F1
#
_cell.length_a   1.000
_cell.length_b   1.000
_cell.length_c   1.000
_cell.angle_alpha   90.00
_cell.angle_beta   90.00
_cell.angle_gamma   90.00
#
_symmetry.space_group_name_H-M   'P 1'
#
loop_
_entity.id
_entity.type
_entity.pdbx_description
1 polymer ?
#
loop_
_entity_poly.entity_id
_entity_poly.type
_entity_poly.pdbx_seq_one_letter_code
_entity_poly.pdbx_strand_id
1 'polypeptide(L)'
;MNTKTMSHSSDPDTSRIAAESVDPHESARLKLAILDLLGEAPRTADELTAVYFRLGEINGWPRLHDAHNVKRRLSELHAKHHVVRESGDRRPSAHGRPSTVWELAVPLDEARAVVNAA
;
A
#
# COMPACT_ATOMS: atom_id res chain seq x y z
N MET A 1 39.01 -9.92 -34.57
CA MET A 1 39.12 -8.94 -33.46
C MET A 1 38.45 -7.64 -33.89
N ASN A 2 37.25 -7.34 -33.37
CA ASN A 2 36.99 -6.16 -32.54
C ASN A 2 35.49 -5.97 -32.30
N THR A 3 35.12 -6.21 -31.05
CA THR A 3 33.87 -5.96 -30.34
C THR A 3 33.56 -4.48 -30.20
N LYS A 4 32.29 -4.07 -30.32
CA LYS A 4 31.65 -2.86 -29.75
C LYS A 4 30.16 -2.89 -30.15
N THR A 5 29.14 -2.69 -29.34
CA THR A 5 28.97 -2.37 -27.91
C THR A 5 27.50 -2.67 -27.59
N MET A 6 27.22 -3.44 -26.54
CA MET A 6 25.88 -3.52 -25.95
C MET A 6 25.53 -2.13 -25.40
N SER A 7 24.62 -1.43 -26.05
CA SER A 7 24.01 -0.23 -25.48
C SER A 7 22.65 -0.63 -24.93
N HIS A 8 22.64 -1.07 -23.67
CA HIS A 8 21.41 -1.16 -22.88
C HIS A 8 20.93 0.28 -22.62
N SER A 9 20.15 0.81 -23.56
CA SER A 9 19.39 2.03 -23.35
C SER A 9 18.43 1.78 -22.21
N SER A 10 18.74 2.34 -21.05
CA SER A 10 17.89 2.30 -19.86
C SER A 10 16.68 3.18 -20.14
N ASP A 11 15.59 2.57 -20.59
CA ASP A 11 14.31 3.22 -20.83
C ASP A 11 13.71 3.68 -19.48
N PRO A 12 13.58 5.00 -19.21
CA PRO A 12 12.92 5.48 -17.99
C PRO A 12 11.39 5.47 -18.11
N ASP A 13 10.83 5.16 -19.29
CA ASP A 13 9.40 5.32 -19.55
C ASP A 13 8.52 4.20 -18.98
N THR A 14 9.09 3.04 -18.62
CA THR A 14 8.31 1.94 -18.05
C THR A 14 7.79 2.24 -16.63
N SER A 15 8.35 3.23 -15.93
CA SER A 15 7.91 3.61 -14.58
C SER A 15 6.73 4.59 -14.56
N ARG A 16 6.46 5.31 -15.66
CA ARG A 16 5.36 6.28 -15.72
C ARG A 16 4.02 5.63 -16.08
N ILE A 17 4.04 4.63 -16.97
CA ILE A 17 2.82 3.99 -17.50
C ILE A 17 2.13 3.08 -16.47
N ALA A 18 2.88 2.48 -15.54
CA ALA A 18 2.30 1.67 -14.47
C ALA A 18 1.48 2.48 -13.44
N ALA A 19 1.65 3.81 -13.38
CA ALA A 19 0.95 4.66 -12.44
C ALA A 19 -0.44 5.13 -12.93
N GLU A 20 -0.68 5.12 -14.25
CA GLU A 20 -1.89 5.71 -14.85
C GLU A 20 -3.05 4.71 -15.03
N SER A 21 -2.80 3.41 -14.86
CA SER A 21 -3.78 2.36 -15.14
C SER A 21 -4.21 1.57 -13.89
N VAL A 22 -4.16 2.16 -12.70
CA VAL A 22 -4.82 1.53 -11.55
C VAL A 22 -6.30 1.81 -11.68
N ASP A 23 -7.07 0.77 -12.01
CA ASP A 23 -8.53 0.82 -12.03
C ASP A 23 -9.02 1.46 -10.70
N PRO A 24 -9.84 2.54 -10.75
CA PRO A 24 -10.35 3.20 -9.55
C PRO A 24 -11.01 2.23 -8.56
N HIS A 25 -11.67 1.20 -9.06
CA HIS A 25 -12.30 0.15 -8.28
C HIS A 25 -11.25 -0.76 -7.60
N GLU A 26 -10.13 -1.07 -8.26
CA GLU A 26 -9.03 -1.78 -7.62
C GLU A 26 -8.35 -0.93 -6.54
N SER A 27 -8.19 0.37 -6.79
CA SER A 27 -7.65 1.28 -5.78
C SER A 27 -8.56 1.38 -4.55
N ALA A 28 -9.88 1.46 -4.73
CA ALA A 28 -10.84 1.48 -3.64
C ALA A 28 -10.80 0.16 -2.85
N ARG A 29 -10.83 -0.99 -3.53
CA ARG A 29 -10.72 -2.32 -2.88
C ARG A 29 -9.42 -2.48 -2.09
N LEU A 30 -8.29 -2.01 -2.62
CA LEU A 30 -7.02 -2.02 -1.91
C LEU A 30 -7.08 -1.17 -0.63
N LYS A 31 -7.65 0.04 -0.70
CA LYS A 31 -7.84 0.91 0.47
C LYS A 31 -8.73 0.25 1.53
N LEU A 32 -9.85 -0.35 1.12
CA LEU A 32 -10.76 -1.07 2.03
C LEU A 32 -10.04 -2.24 2.72
N ALA A 33 -9.25 -3.03 1.98
CA ALA A 33 -8.46 -4.11 2.56
C ALA A 33 -7.44 -3.60 3.60
N ILE A 34 -6.77 -2.47 3.34
CA ILE A 34 -5.87 -1.85 4.32
C ILE A 34 -6.62 -1.43 5.59
N LEU A 35 -7.82 -0.85 5.43
CA LEU A 35 -8.66 -0.46 6.57
C LEU A 35 -9.07 -1.68 7.40
N ASP A 36 -9.46 -2.78 6.76
CA ASP A 36 -9.84 -4.01 7.44
C ASP A 36 -8.69 -4.56 8.28
N LEU A 37 -7.48 -4.59 7.72
CA LEU A 37 -6.27 -5.03 8.44
C LEU A 37 -5.92 -4.14 9.62
N LEU A 38 -6.18 -2.83 9.52
CA LEU A 38 -5.97 -1.87 10.61
C LEU A 38 -7.09 -1.91 11.66
N GLY A 39 -8.30 -2.29 11.26
CA GLY A 39 -9.42 -2.54 12.17
C GLY A 39 -9.20 -3.77 13.05
N GLU A 40 -8.44 -4.75 12.59
CA GLU A 40 -8.00 -5.88 13.42
C GLU A 40 -6.94 -5.48 14.45
N ALA A 41 -5.91 -4.75 14.01
CA ALA A 41 -4.82 -4.29 14.88
C ALA A 41 -3.98 -3.18 14.22
N PRO A 42 -3.39 -2.26 15.02
CA PRO A 42 -2.39 -1.33 14.55
C PRO A 42 -1.15 -2.05 13.99
N ARG A 43 -0.65 -1.62 12.83
CA ARG A 43 0.42 -2.29 12.07
C ARG A 43 1.38 -1.31 11.43
N THR A 44 2.63 -1.73 11.25
CA THR A 44 3.57 -1.01 10.37
C THR A 44 3.21 -1.21 8.90
N ALA A 45 3.72 -0.35 8.03
CA ALA A 45 3.48 -0.48 6.59
C ALA A 45 4.04 -1.79 6.00
N ASP A 46 5.13 -2.31 6.57
CA ASP A 46 5.71 -3.59 6.13
C ASP A 46 4.87 -4.78 6.61
N GLU A 47 4.34 -4.72 7.84
CA GLU A 47 3.38 -5.72 8.35
C GLU A 47 2.09 -5.72 7.53
N LEU A 48 1.53 -4.55 7.21
CA LEU A 48 0.36 -4.44 6.34
C LEU A 48 0.62 -5.07 4.98
N THR A 49 1.77 -4.79 4.38
CA THR A 49 2.16 -5.38 3.10
C THR A 49 2.22 -6.90 3.21
N ALA A 50 2.94 -7.43 4.21
CA ALA A 50 3.09 -8.88 4.39
C ALA A 50 1.76 -9.60 4.62
N VAL A 51 0.88 -9.03 5.46
CA VAL A 51 -0.44 -9.60 5.74
C VAL A 51 -1.35 -9.50 4.51
N TYR A 52 -1.29 -8.38 3.78
CA TYR A 52 -2.03 -8.22 2.53
C TYR A 52 -1.67 -9.29 1.50
N PHE A 53 -0.38 -9.53 1.27
CA PHE A 53 0.06 -10.59 0.35
C PHE A 53 -0.34 -11.99 0.83
N ARG A 54 -0.27 -12.25 2.14
CA ARG A 54 -0.65 -13.55 2.71
C ARG A 54 -2.14 -13.84 2.58
N LEU A 55 -3.00 -12.85 2.84
CA LEU A 55 -4.45 -13.02 2.88
C LEU A 55 -5.13 -12.67 1.56
N GLY A 56 -4.44 -12.00 0.65
CA GLY A 56 -5.04 -11.42 -0.55
C GLY A 56 -5.69 -12.44 -1.47
N GLU A 57 -5.08 -13.61 -1.65
CA GLU A 57 -5.68 -14.68 -2.46
C GLU A 57 -6.94 -15.28 -1.81
N ILE A 58 -6.92 -15.43 -0.48
CA ILE A 58 -8.03 -16.01 0.28
C ILE A 58 -9.22 -15.05 0.31
N ASN A 59 -8.95 -13.75 0.45
CA ASN A 59 -9.97 -12.71 0.56
C ASN A 59 -10.39 -12.11 -0.80
N GLY A 60 -9.83 -12.59 -1.91
CA GLY A 60 -10.13 -12.08 -3.25
C GLY A 60 -9.71 -10.62 -3.47
N TRP A 61 -8.66 -10.17 -2.76
CA TRP A 61 -8.15 -8.80 -2.89
C TRP A 61 -7.35 -8.62 -4.19
N PRO A 62 -7.26 -7.37 -4.71
CA PRO A 62 -6.46 -7.08 -5.89
C PRO A 62 -5.03 -7.61 -5.77
N ARG A 63 -4.57 -8.35 -6.79
CA ARG A 63 -3.18 -8.83 -6.82
C ARG A 63 -2.25 -7.65 -7.05
N LEU A 64 -1.31 -7.48 -6.14
CA LEU A 64 -0.28 -6.45 -6.26
C LEU A 64 0.98 -7.04 -6.85
N HIS A 65 1.53 -6.39 -7.87
CA HIS A 65 2.87 -6.67 -8.36
C HIS A 65 3.96 -5.90 -7.59
N ASP A 66 3.57 -4.84 -6.88
CA ASP A 66 4.48 -3.97 -6.15
C ASP A 66 3.94 -3.62 -4.76
N ALA A 67 4.75 -3.90 -3.73
CA ALA A 67 4.53 -3.56 -2.33
C ALA A 67 4.37 -2.05 -2.09
N HIS A 68 4.95 -1.20 -2.94
CA HIS A 68 4.80 0.25 -2.84
C HIS A 68 3.34 0.71 -3.00
N ASN A 69 2.46 -0.10 -3.60
CA ASN A 69 1.04 0.21 -3.68
C ASN A 69 0.39 0.30 -2.30
N VAL A 70 0.72 -0.61 -1.37
CA VAL A 70 0.19 -0.57 -0.01
C VAL A 70 0.63 0.71 0.69
N LYS A 71 1.92 1.04 0.62
CA LYS A 71 2.48 2.26 1.22
C LYS A 71 1.85 3.53 0.63
N ARG A 72 1.67 3.57 -0.69
CA ARG A 72 1.03 4.68 -1.39
C ARG A 72 -0.42 4.88 -0.92
N ARG A 73 -1.22 3.80 -0.87
CA ARG A 73 -2.62 3.89 -0.43
C ARG A 73 -2.76 4.21 1.05
N LEU A 74 -1.85 3.69 1.89
CA LEU A 74 -1.77 4.06 3.29
C LEU A 74 -1.53 5.57 3.46
N SER A 75 -0.59 6.14 2.69
CA SER A 75 -0.35 7.58 2.68
C SER A 75 -1.57 8.37 2.19
N GLU A 76 -2.32 7.87 1.21
CA GLU A 76 -3.57 8.52 0.78
C GLU A 76 -4.66 8.47 1.85
N LEU A 77 -4.82 7.34 2.54
CA LEU A 77 -5.76 7.19 3.65
C LEU A 77 -5.45 8.16 4.80
N HIS A 78 -4.16 8.42 5.05
CA HIS A 78 -3.71 9.41 6.04
C HIS A 78 -3.88 10.86 5.54
N ALA A 79 -3.33 11.19 4.36
CA ALA A 79 -3.18 12.57 3.92
C ALA A 79 -4.40 13.15 3.20
N LYS A 80 -5.20 12.31 2.51
CA LYS A 80 -6.36 12.76 1.75
C LYS A 80 -7.68 12.45 2.46
N HIS A 81 -7.78 11.26 3.04
CA HIS A 81 -9.02 10.80 3.66
C HIS A 81 -9.06 11.05 5.18
N HIS A 82 -7.91 11.23 5.83
CA HIS A 82 -7.78 11.44 7.28
C HIS A 82 -8.41 10.32 8.15
N VAL A 83 -8.50 9.10 7.62
CA VAL A 83 -9.11 7.94 8.31
C VAL A 83 -8.10 7.01 8.97
N VAL A 84 -6.80 7.24 8.74
CA VAL A 84 -5.68 6.51 9.34
C VAL A 84 -4.70 7.53 9.89
N ARG A 85 -4.04 7.22 11.01
CA ARG A 85 -3.02 8.06 11.63
C ARG A 85 -1.80 7.27 12.09
N GLU A 86 -0.71 7.99 12.34
CA GLU A 86 0.43 7.44 13.08
C GLU A 86 0.05 7.32 14.56
N SER A 87 0.28 6.15 15.17
CA SER A 87 -0.01 5.91 16.60
C SER A 87 0.99 6.59 17.54
N GLY A 88 2.15 7.03 17.02
CA GLY A 88 3.30 7.47 17.82
C GLY A 88 4.27 6.34 18.18
N ASP A 89 3.85 5.08 18.04
CA ASP A 89 4.69 3.93 18.30
C ASP A 89 5.61 3.60 17.11
N ARG A 90 6.76 3.02 17.44
CA ARG A 90 7.70 2.43 16.48
C ARG A 90 7.87 0.96 16.79
N ARG A 91 7.81 0.10 15.77
CA ARG A 91 8.14 -1.32 15.88
C ARG A 91 9.29 -1.68 14.94
N PRO A 92 10.09 -2.71 15.26
CA PRO A 92 11.09 -3.22 14.34
C PRO A 92 10.42 -3.67 13.04
N SER A 93 10.91 -3.19 11.89
CA SER A 93 10.53 -3.73 10.60
C SER A 93 11.21 -5.08 10.34
N ALA A 94 10.82 -5.74 9.25
CA ALA A 94 11.49 -6.96 8.77
C ALA A 94 13.01 -6.80 8.55
N HIS A 95 13.51 -5.56 8.41
CA HIS A 95 14.93 -5.25 8.25
C HIS A 95 15.59 -4.70 9.53
N GLY A 96 14.93 -4.85 10.69
CA GLY A 96 15.44 -4.42 11.99
C GLY A 96 15.45 -2.90 12.20
N ARG A 97 14.93 -2.11 11.25
CA ARG A 97 14.82 -0.65 11.39
C ARG A 97 13.49 -0.27 12.05
N PRO A 98 13.45 0.74 12.93
CA PRO A 98 12.19 1.21 13.49
C PRO A 98 11.28 1.72 12.37
N SER A 99 10.03 1.25 12.36
CA SER A 99 9.00 1.64 11.40
C SER A 99 7.77 2.15 12.15
N THR A 100 7.11 3.16 11.58
CA THR A 100 5.91 3.76 12.18
C THR A 100 4.77 2.75 12.21
N VAL A 101 4.09 2.68 13.35
CA VAL A 101 2.85 1.93 13.52
C VAL A 101 1.67 2.83 13.17
N TRP A 102 0.82 2.34 12.27
CA TRP A 102 -0.39 2.99 11.80
C TRP A 102 -1.61 2.36 12.45
N GLU A 103 -2.63 3.18 12.67
CA GLU A 103 -3.92 2.78 13.23
C GLU A 103 -5.07 3.58 12.59
N LEU A 104 -6.29 3.10 12.76
CA LEU A 104 -7.47 3.85 12.35
C LEU A 104 -7.61 5.13 13.18
N ALA A 105 -7.90 6.25 12.51
CA ALA A 105 -8.18 7.53 13.16
C ALA A 105 -9.67 7.66 13.54
N VAL A 106 -10.54 6.89 12.88
CA VAL A 106 -11.99 6.84 13.05
C VAL A 106 -12.46 5.38 13.09
N PRO A 107 -13.68 5.07 13.57
CA PRO A 107 -14.22 3.71 13.50
C PRO A 107 -14.17 3.12 12.08
N LEU A 108 -13.98 1.79 11.96
CA LEU A 108 -13.80 1.11 10.68
C LEU A 108 -14.94 1.39 9.68
N ASP A 109 -16.20 1.38 10.16
CA ASP A 109 -17.36 1.62 9.31
C ASP A 109 -17.38 3.04 8.72
N GLU A 110 -16.95 4.02 9.51
CA GLU A 110 -16.79 5.41 9.05
C GLU A 110 -15.65 5.52 8.03
N ALA A 111 -14.51 4.88 8.30
CA ALA A 111 -13.38 4.86 7.37
C ALA A 111 -13.76 4.26 6.01
N ARG A 112 -14.52 3.15 6.01
CA ARG A 112 -15.04 2.50 4.79
C ARG A 112 -16.01 3.41 4.05
N ALA A 113 -16.90 4.11 4.76
CA ALA A 113 -17.84 5.04 4.16
C ALA A 113 -17.11 6.18 3.42
N VAL A 114 -16.04 6.73 4.00
CA VAL A 114 -15.21 7.77 3.37
C VAL A 114 -14.56 7.27 2.08
N VAL A 115 -14.02 6.05 2.07
CA VAL A 115 -13.39 5.47 0.86
C VAL A 115 -14.41 5.19 -0.23
N ASN A 116 -15.61 4.70 0.12
CA ASN A 116 -16.66 4.39 -0.85
C ASN A 116 -17.34 5.64 -1.42
N ALA A 117 -17.24 6.78 -0.73
CA ALA A 117 -17.80 8.05 -1.19
C ALA A 117 -16.84 8.87 -2.07
N ALA A 118 -15.58 8.44 -2.21
CA ALA A 118 -14.51 9.14 -2.92
C ALA A 118 -14.22 8.55 -4.31
#